data_AF-A0A7C4BMD0-F1
#
_entry.id   AF-A0A7C4BMD0-F1
#
_cell.length_a   1.000
_cell.length_b   1.000
_cell.length_c   1.000
_cell.angle_alpha   90.00
_cell.angle_beta   90.00
_cell.angle_gamma   90.00
#
_symmetry.space_group_name_H-M   'P 1'
#
loop_
_entity.id
_entity.type
_entity.pdbx_description
1 polymer ?
#
loop_
_entity_poly.entity_id
_entity_poly.type
_entity_poly.pdbx_seq_one_letter_code
_entity_poly.pdbx_strand_id
1 'polypeptide(L)'
;MKVTHKLLETFSKECADKNLSIFLLSKLGNYFSIPANPNNSISNYSGYILNIDGEMFKAIENIYISGIDGKKVPYEIVNGFNYFERLYDGYYERFTLVKNGLIYDVESQEEVIIDVELDFRWINDYDDMGREYRIYKIDDSLMIEYNKYRDNSLK
;
A
#
# COMPACT_ATOMS: atom_id res chain seq x y z
N MET A 1 8.65 -4.36 15.61
CA MET A 1 7.59 -3.34 15.48
C MET A 1 6.36 -3.81 16.20
N LYS A 2 5.65 -2.89 16.84
CA LYS A 2 4.42 -3.18 17.57
C LYS A 2 3.19 -2.91 16.69
N VAL A 3 2.20 -3.79 16.71
CA VAL A 3 0.89 -3.57 16.09
C VAL A 3 -0.16 -3.47 17.17
N THR A 4 -0.96 -2.41 17.14
CA THR A 4 -2.01 -2.13 18.13
C THR A 4 -3.37 -1.98 17.43
N HIS A 5 -4.38 -2.71 17.89
CA HIS A 5 -5.76 -2.61 17.38
C HIS A 5 -6.65 -1.87 18.38
N LYS A 6 -7.43 -0.88 17.90
CA LYS A 6 -8.38 -0.07 18.68
C LYS A 6 -9.80 -0.27 18.13
N LEU A 7 -10.55 -1.26 18.63
CA LEU A 7 -11.95 -1.51 18.23
C LEU A 7 -12.93 -1.11 19.34
N LEU A 8 -12.63 -1.50 20.58
CA LEU A 8 -13.36 -1.20 21.82
C LEU A 8 -12.41 -1.36 23.01
N GLU A 9 -11.62 -2.44 22.97
CA GLU A 9 -10.44 -2.66 23.80
C GLU A 9 -9.17 -2.43 22.97
N THR A 10 -8.05 -2.22 23.67
CA THR A 10 -6.73 -2.10 23.03
C THR A 10 -5.99 -3.41 23.14
N PHE A 11 -5.61 -3.98 22.00
CA PHE A 11 -4.75 -5.16 21.92
C PHE A 11 -3.47 -4.80 21.19
N SER A 12 -2.33 -5.23 21.72
CA SER A 12 -1.01 -4.98 21.13
C SER A 12 -0.20 -6.26 21.01
N LYS A 13 0.57 -6.39 19.92
CA LYS A 13 1.47 -7.53 19.70
C LYS A 13 2.75 -7.09 18.97
N GLU A 14 3.88 -7.58 19.46
CA GLU A 14 5.15 -7.50 18.72
C GLU A 14 5.10 -8.38 17.48
N CYS A 15 5.42 -7.78 16.34
CA CYS A 15 5.38 -8.42 15.04
C CYS A 15 6.74 -8.30 14.36
N ALA A 16 7.10 -9.30 13.56
CA ALA A 16 8.29 -9.24 12.73
C ALA A 16 8.04 -8.30 11.55
N ASP A 17 8.90 -7.30 11.40
CA ASP A 17 8.70 -6.15 10.50
C ASP A 17 8.67 -6.51 9.01
N LYS A 18 9.21 -7.68 8.63
CA LYS A 18 9.66 -7.88 7.24
C LYS A 18 8.54 -8.01 6.21
N ASN A 19 7.37 -8.53 6.57
CA ASN A 19 6.29 -8.88 5.62
C ASN A 19 4.89 -8.42 6.07
N LEU A 20 4.79 -7.44 6.96
CA LEU A 20 3.50 -6.92 7.37
C LEU A 20 3.05 -5.83 6.39
N SER A 21 1.82 -5.91 5.91
CA SER A 21 1.14 -4.81 5.23
C SER A 21 -0.21 -4.57 5.90
N ILE A 22 -0.59 -3.31 6.03
CA ILE A 22 -1.90 -2.90 6.52
C ILE A 22 -2.78 -2.66 5.31
N PHE A 23 -4.05 -3.07 5.41
CA PHE A 23 -5.01 -2.92 4.34
C PHE A 23 -6.21 -2.09 4.83
N LEU A 24 -6.38 -0.89 4.29
CA LEU A 24 -7.62 -0.12 4.44
C LEU A 24 -8.57 -0.45 3.33
N LEU A 25 -9.84 -0.63 3.69
CA LEU A 25 -10.92 -0.94 2.77
C LEU A 25 -12.04 0.08 2.94
N SER A 26 -12.56 0.56 1.82
CA SER A 26 -13.81 1.33 1.79
C SER A 26 -14.98 0.40 1.52
N LYS A 27 -16.20 0.86 1.83
CA LYS A 27 -17.44 0.13 1.48
C LYS A 27 -17.67 -0.03 -0.03
N LEU A 28 -16.94 0.72 -0.86
CA LEU A 28 -17.06 0.67 -2.32
C LEU A 28 -16.03 -0.27 -2.97
N GLY A 29 -15.22 -0.98 -2.17
CA GLY A 29 -14.17 -1.86 -2.68
C GLY A 29 -12.84 -1.15 -2.96
N ASN A 30 -12.77 0.18 -2.82
CA ASN A 30 -11.50 0.88 -2.84
C ASN A 30 -10.62 0.40 -1.68
N TYR A 31 -9.31 0.32 -1.90
CA TYR A 31 -8.36 -0.04 -0.86
C TYR A 31 -7.09 0.79 -0.90
N PHE A 32 -6.42 0.85 0.25
CA PHE A 32 -5.05 1.31 0.36
C PHE A 32 -4.24 0.29 1.15
N SER A 33 -3.26 -0.32 0.50
CA SER A 33 -2.31 -1.24 1.11
C SER A 33 -1.04 -0.48 1.44
N ILE A 34 -0.60 -0.49 2.69
CA ILE A 34 0.63 0.17 3.10
C ILE A 34 1.58 -0.82 3.80
N PRO A 35 2.84 -0.93 3.36
CA PRO A 35 3.78 -1.90 3.92
C PRO A 35 4.38 -1.37 5.21
N ALA A 36 4.29 -2.15 6.28
CA ALA A 36 4.78 -1.77 7.61
C ALA A 36 6.23 -1.26 7.59
N ASN A 37 7.09 -1.89 6.80
CA ASN A 37 8.40 -1.38 6.45
C ASN A 37 8.40 -0.89 4.99
N PRO A 38 8.42 0.44 4.74
CA PRO A 38 8.41 0.98 3.38
C PRO A 38 9.70 0.70 2.59
N ASN A 39 10.77 0.21 3.21
CA ASN A 39 11.98 -0.21 2.50
C ASN A 39 11.85 -1.60 1.86
N ASN A 40 10.87 -2.41 2.28
CA ASN A 40 10.71 -3.78 1.79
C ASN A 40 9.67 -3.91 0.66
N SER A 41 8.77 -2.95 0.54
CA SER A 41 7.64 -2.99 -0.41
C SER A 41 7.12 -1.57 -0.65
N ILE A 42 6.36 -1.38 -1.72
CA ILE A 42 5.66 -0.14 -2.02
C ILE A 42 4.23 -0.19 -1.48
N SER A 43 3.65 0.97 -1.18
CA SER A 43 2.21 1.03 -0.96
C SER A 43 1.45 0.87 -2.28
N ASN A 44 0.15 0.67 -2.19
CA ASN A 44 -0.70 0.47 -3.35
C ASN A 44 -2.09 1.03 -3.04
N TYR A 45 -2.45 2.09 -3.75
CA TYR A 45 -3.78 2.68 -3.67
C TYR A 45 -4.62 2.32 -4.88
N SER A 46 -5.78 1.71 -4.62
CA SER A 46 -6.79 1.45 -5.64
C SER A 46 -8.12 2.02 -5.16
N GLY A 47 -8.36 3.28 -5.48
CA GLY A 47 -9.60 3.94 -5.05
C GLY A 47 -9.94 5.24 -5.76
N TYR A 48 -8.98 5.83 -6.44
CA TYR A 48 -9.20 6.99 -7.29
C TYR A 48 -8.80 6.62 -8.72
N ILE A 49 -9.81 6.63 -9.59
CA ILE A 49 -9.65 6.37 -11.02
C ILE A 49 -10.12 7.62 -11.75
N LEU A 50 -9.24 8.18 -12.57
CA LEU A 50 -9.56 9.34 -13.41
C LEU A 50 -10.03 8.86 -14.77
N ASN A 51 -11.11 9.46 -15.28
CA ASN A 51 -11.49 9.31 -16.69
C ASN A 51 -11.04 10.55 -17.45
N ILE A 52 -10.11 10.39 -18.40
CA ILE A 52 -9.60 11.44 -19.27
C ILE A 52 -9.84 10.96 -20.70
N ASP A 53 -10.69 11.66 -21.46
CA ASP A 53 -11.04 11.33 -22.85
C ASP A 53 -11.50 9.89 -23.09
N GLY A 54 -12.19 9.29 -22.11
CA GLY A 54 -12.69 7.91 -22.18
C GLY A 54 -11.68 6.86 -21.70
N GLU A 55 -10.45 7.27 -21.38
CA GLU A 55 -9.41 6.42 -20.81
C GLU A 55 -9.38 6.54 -19.28
N MET A 56 -9.15 5.42 -18.60
CA MET A 56 -9.16 5.32 -17.14
C MET A 56 -7.73 5.29 -16.61
N PHE A 57 -7.38 6.11 -15.62
CA PHE A 57 -6.03 6.23 -15.05
C PHE A 57 -6.03 6.01 -13.54
N LYS A 58 -4.99 5.34 -13.02
CA LYS A 58 -4.64 5.35 -11.59
C LYS A 58 -3.89 6.64 -11.27
N ALA A 59 -3.77 7.01 -10.00
CA ALA A 59 -3.19 8.30 -9.63
C ALA A 59 -2.15 8.27 -8.50
N ILE A 60 -2.23 7.33 -7.55
CA ILE A 60 -1.32 7.28 -6.39
C ILE A 60 -0.71 5.89 -6.30
N GLU A 61 0.62 5.83 -6.30
CA GLU A 61 1.36 4.58 -6.07
C GLU A 61 1.96 4.55 -4.67
N ASN A 62 2.52 5.67 -4.17
CA ASN A 62 3.21 5.62 -2.89
C ASN A 62 3.12 6.91 -2.05
N ILE A 63 3.01 6.76 -0.73
CA ILE A 63 3.20 7.83 0.25
C ILE A 63 4.14 7.30 1.34
N TYR A 64 5.23 8.01 1.61
CA TYR A 64 6.14 7.66 2.69
C TYR A 64 6.89 8.89 3.22
N ILE A 65 7.41 8.75 4.43
CA ILE A 65 8.26 9.76 5.06
C ILE A 65 9.72 9.44 4.77
N SER A 66 10.44 10.42 4.26
CA SER A 66 11.86 10.33 3.97
C SER A 66 12.71 10.62 5.21
N GLY A 67 13.77 9.84 5.34
CA GLY A 67 14.80 9.99 6.36
C GLY A 67 16.19 10.09 5.75
N ILE A 68 17.18 10.43 6.59
CA ILE A 68 18.59 10.57 6.20
C ILE A 68 19.12 9.32 5.49
N ASP A 69 18.73 8.13 5.96
CA ASP A 69 19.20 6.83 5.46
C ASP A 69 18.14 6.07 4.64
N GLY A 70 17.15 6.77 4.07
CA GLY A 70 16.06 6.17 3.29
C GLY A 70 14.68 6.30 3.95
N LYS A 71 13.74 5.42 3.58
CA LYS A 71 12.35 5.54 4.04
C LYS A 71 12.26 5.22 5.54
N LYS A 72 11.61 6.09 6.31
CA LYS A 72 11.46 5.91 7.77
C LYS A 72 10.56 4.72 8.06
N VAL A 73 10.99 3.89 9.02
CA VAL A 73 10.23 2.72 9.49
C VAL A 73 9.54 3.08 10.82
N PRO A 74 8.22 2.92 10.94
CA PRO A 74 7.52 3.20 12.19
C PRO A 74 7.87 2.16 13.26
N TYR A 75 7.94 2.58 14.52
CA TYR A 75 8.13 1.63 15.62
C TYR A 75 6.80 0.95 16.00
N GLU A 76 5.67 1.62 15.76
CA GLU A 76 4.34 1.12 16.04
C GLU A 76 3.34 1.47 14.93
N ILE A 77 2.45 0.52 14.66
CA ILE A 77 1.28 0.68 13.79
C ILE A 77 0.03 0.58 14.65
N VAL A 78 -0.86 1.55 14.52
CA VAL A 78 -2.17 1.52 15.17
C VAL A 78 -3.25 1.32 14.12
N ASN A 79 -4.04 0.26 14.25
CA ASN A 79 -5.23 0.01 13.44
C ASN A 79 -6.48 0.46 14.20
N GLY A 80 -7.06 1.58 13.76
CA GLY A 80 -8.33 2.12 14.25
C GLY A 80 -9.54 1.67 13.43
N PHE A 81 -9.41 0.68 12.53
CA PHE A 81 -10.41 0.10 11.61
C PHE A 81 -10.95 1.04 10.54
N ASN A 82 -11.28 2.28 10.88
CA ASN A 82 -11.63 3.35 9.95
C ASN A 82 -10.43 4.22 9.58
N TYR A 83 -9.29 4.03 10.25
CA TYR A 83 -8.02 4.68 9.95
C TYR A 83 -6.87 3.78 10.41
N PHE A 84 -5.65 4.09 9.98
CA PHE A 84 -4.45 3.60 10.65
C PHE A 84 -3.47 4.74 10.93
N GLU A 85 -2.65 4.53 11.95
CA GLU A 85 -1.58 5.44 12.34
C GLU A 85 -0.25 4.69 12.27
N ARG A 86 0.80 5.43 11.93
CA ARG A 86 2.19 4.99 12.03
C ARG A 86 2.91 5.95 12.94
N LEU A 87 3.49 5.40 13.99
CA LEU A 87 4.17 6.15 15.03
C LEU A 87 5.68 6.04 14.81
N TYR A 88 6.32 7.20 14.84
CA TYR A 88 7.75 7.38 14.71
C TYR A 88 8.26 8.16 15.92
N ASP A 89 9.58 8.20 16.09
CA ASP A 89 10.17 9.05 17.12
C ASP A 89 9.95 10.53 16.74
N GLY A 90 9.13 11.24 17.51
CA GLY A 90 8.86 12.67 17.34
C GLY A 90 7.67 13.06 16.44
N TYR A 91 7.04 12.12 15.73
CA TYR A 91 5.88 12.40 14.87
C TYR A 91 5.02 11.15 14.58
N TYR A 92 3.83 11.38 14.03
CA TYR A 92 3.00 10.31 13.49
C TYR A 92 2.34 10.72 12.18
N GLU A 93 1.96 9.72 11.40
CA GLU A 93 1.08 9.89 10.25
C GLU A 93 -0.19 9.07 10.43
N ARG A 94 -1.31 9.57 9.91
CA ARG A 94 -2.61 8.93 9.91
C ARG A 94 -3.17 8.88 8.49
N PHE A 95 -3.76 7.74 8.18
CA PHE A 95 -4.41 7.50 6.90
C PHE A 95 -5.85 7.11 7.12
N THR A 96 -6.77 7.82 6.46
CA THR A 96 -8.21 7.56 6.51
C THR A 96 -8.72 7.41 5.10
N LEU A 97 -9.30 6.25 4.79
CA LEU A 97 -9.88 6.00 3.48
C LEU A 97 -11.34 6.49 3.46
N VAL A 98 -11.62 7.47 2.60
CA VAL A 98 -12.97 8.00 2.39
C VAL A 98 -13.53 7.52 1.05
N LYS A 99 -14.81 7.82 0.79
CA LYS A 99 -15.54 7.31 -0.39
C LYS A 99 -14.77 7.46 -1.70
N ASN A 100 -14.19 8.64 -1.93
CA ASN A 100 -13.54 9.01 -3.19
C ASN A 100 -12.11 9.53 -3.00
N GLY A 101 -11.42 9.10 -1.93
CA GLY A 101 -10.10 9.65 -1.66
C GLY A 101 -9.42 9.04 -0.44
N LEU A 102 -8.17 9.42 -0.27
CA LEU A 102 -7.34 9.12 0.88
C LEU A 102 -7.07 10.44 1.61
N ILE A 103 -7.42 10.51 2.89
CA ILE A 103 -6.99 11.59 3.77
C ILE A 103 -5.69 11.13 4.42
N TYR A 104 -4.66 11.97 4.30
CA TYR A 104 -3.34 11.75 4.86
C TYR A 104 -3.00 12.93 5.77
N ASP A 105 -2.85 12.66 7.06
CA ASP A 105 -2.52 13.65 8.08
C ASP A 105 -1.14 13.32 8.66
N VAL A 106 -0.30 14.34 8.87
CA VAL A 106 0.99 14.22 9.55
C VAL A 106 1.06 15.27 10.64
N GLU A 107 1.41 14.83 11.85
CA GLU A 107 1.66 15.71 12.98
C GLU A 107 3.08 15.47 13.49
N SER A 108 3.88 16.53 13.49
CA SER A 108 5.30 16.49 13.84
C SER A 108 5.71 17.71 14.65
N GLN A 109 6.66 17.52 15.56
CA GLN A 109 7.33 18.62 16.25
C GLN A 109 8.55 19.15 15.49
N GLU A 110 8.98 18.43 14.45
CA GLU A 110 10.13 18.74 13.61
C GLU A 110 9.74 18.82 12.14
N GLU A 111 10.64 19.33 11.30
CA GLU A 111 10.45 19.32 9.85
C GLU A 111 10.50 17.88 9.32
N VAL A 112 9.49 17.48 8.55
CA VAL A 112 9.37 16.14 7.96
C VAL A 112 9.26 16.27 6.45
N ILE A 113 10.05 15.48 5.74
CA ILE A 113 9.97 15.37 4.28
C ILE A 113 9.03 14.23 3.94
N ILE A 114 7.95 14.57 3.24
CA ILE A 114 6.94 13.63 2.78
C ILE A 114 7.14 13.47 1.27
N ASP A 115 7.37 12.24 0.82
CA ASP A 115 7.41 11.90 -0.59
C ASP A 115 6.10 11.25 -1.01
N VAL A 116 5.52 11.79 -2.07
CA VAL A 116 4.31 11.28 -2.71
C VAL A 116 4.66 10.88 -4.14
N GLU A 117 4.74 9.57 -4.37
CA GLU A 117 4.91 9.02 -5.72
C GLU A 117 3.52 8.90 -6.35
N LEU A 118 3.25 9.82 -7.28
CA LEU A 118 2.06 9.78 -8.12
C LEU A 118 2.36 8.96 -9.37
N ASP A 119 1.46 8.06 -9.68
CA ASP A 119 1.58 7.16 -10.81
C ASP A 119 0.34 7.25 -11.67
N PHE A 120 0.45 8.07 -12.70
CA PHE A 120 -0.58 8.28 -13.70
C PHE A 120 -0.40 7.29 -14.83
N ARG A 121 -0.75 6.03 -14.56
CA ARG A 121 -0.79 4.97 -15.56
C ARG A 121 -2.22 4.62 -15.94
N TRP A 122 -2.39 4.19 -17.18
CA TRP A 122 -3.65 3.65 -17.65
C TRP A 122 -4.06 2.48 -16.75
N ILE A 123 -5.34 2.35 -16.42
CA ILE A 123 -5.79 1.36 -15.42
C ILE A 123 -5.49 -0.07 -15.87
N ASN A 124 -5.42 -0.29 -17.18
CA ASN A 124 -5.08 -1.54 -17.85
C ASN A 124 -3.62 -1.62 -18.30
N ASP A 125 -2.79 -0.63 -17.97
CA ASP A 125 -1.32 -0.74 -18.07
C ASP A 125 -0.82 -1.61 -16.91
N TYR A 126 -1.30 -2.84 -16.90
CA TYR A 126 -0.70 -3.90 -16.13
C TYR A 126 0.50 -4.35 -16.97
N ASP A 127 1.63 -4.54 -16.31
CA ASP A 127 2.79 -5.23 -16.87
C ASP A 127 2.51 -6.75 -17.00
N ASP A 128 1.27 -7.12 -17.30
CA ASP A 128 0.83 -8.48 -17.64
C ASP A 128 1.12 -8.81 -19.11
N MET A 129 1.37 -7.79 -19.95
CA MET A 129 2.21 -7.98 -21.13
C MET A 129 3.57 -8.54 -20.69
N GLY A 130 3.93 -9.74 -21.16
CA GLY A 130 5.12 -10.44 -20.67
C GLY A 130 4.86 -11.45 -19.54
N ARG A 131 3.60 -11.76 -19.19
CA ARG A 131 3.29 -12.87 -18.27
C ARG A 131 2.68 -14.06 -18.99
N GLU A 132 3.42 -15.16 -19.08
CA GLU A 132 2.88 -16.46 -19.52
C GLU A 132 2.37 -17.20 -18.28
N TYR A 133 1.06 -17.45 -18.23
CA TYR A 133 0.44 -18.23 -17.17
C TYR A 133 0.31 -19.69 -17.61
N ARG A 134 0.72 -20.60 -16.74
CA ARG A 134 0.43 -22.04 -16.87
C ARG A 134 -0.45 -22.44 -15.71
N ILE A 135 -1.68 -22.84 -16.04
CA ILE A 135 -2.67 -23.27 -15.07
C ILE A 135 -2.83 -24.78 -15.24
N TYR A 136 -2.56 -25.52 -14.19
CA TYR A 136 -2.70 -26.96 -14.21
C TYR A 136 -3.09 -27.48 -12.83
N LYS A 137 -3.69 -28.68 -12.79
CA LYS A 137 -4.18 -29.30 -11.56
C LYS A 137 -3.14 -30.28 -11.04
N ILE A 138 -2.80 -30.19 -9.76
CA ILE A 138 -1.98 -31.18 -9.03
C ILE A 138 -2.80 -31.66 -7.84
N ASP A 139 -3.12 -32.95 -7.81
CA ASP A 139 -4.05 -33.55 -6.84
C ASP A 139 -5.37 -32.76 -6.75
N ASP A 140 -5.75 -32.31 -5.55
CA ASP A 140 -6.93 -31.48 -5.32
C ASP A 140 -6.63 -29.97 -5.35
N SER A 141 -5.45 -29.57 -5.82
CA SER A 141 -5.00 -28.18 -5.88
C SER A 141 -4.94 -27.63 -7.32
N LEU A 142 -5.31 -26.36 -7.48
CA LEU A 142 -5.07 -25.61 -8.70
C LEU A 142 -3.70 -24.93 -8.59
N MET A 143 -2.75 -25.32 -9.42
CA MET A 143 -1.45 -24.66 -9.53
C MET A 143 -1.51 -23.59 -10.62
N ILE A 144 -1.04 -22.39 -10.28
CA ILE A 144 -0.89 -21.28 -11.22
C ILE A 144 0.58 -20.88 -11.18
N GLU A 145 1.31 -21.21 -12.24
CA GLU A 145 2.66 -20.73 -12.46
C GLU A 145 2.62 -19.54 -13.42
N TYR A 146 3.48 -18.55 -13.19
CA TYR A 146 3.67 -17.47 -14.14
C TYR A 146 5.15 -17.15 -14.32
N ASN A 147 5.53 -16.85 -15.56
CA ASN A 147 6.85 -16.32 -15.91
C ASN A 147 6.70 -14.85 -16.31
N LYS A 148 7.48 -13.96 -15.70
CA LYS A 148 7.48 -12.52 -16.01
C LYS A 148 8.70 -12.15 -16.84
N TYR A 149 8.49 -11.79 -18.10
CA TYR A 149 9.51 -11.21 -18.98
C TYR A 149 9.65 -9.71 -18.68
N ARG A 150 10.89 -9.20 -18.68
CA ARG A 150 11.18 -7.79 -18.32
C ARG A 150 11.04 -6.82 -19.50
N ASP A 151 10.94 -7.39 -20.68
CA ASP A 151 10.86 -6.74 -21.97
C ASP A 151 9.57 -7.20 -22.65
N ASN A 152 8.99 -6.35 -23.49
CA ASN A 152 7.85 -6.67 -24.37
C ASN A 152 8.24 -7.68 -25.48
N SER A 153 9.02 -8.71 -25.11
CA SER A 153 9.61 -9.73 -25.98
C SER A 153 8.60 -10.78 -26.44
N LEU A 154 7.42 -10.84 -25.84
CA LEU A 154 6.27 -11.61 -26.32
C LEU A 154 5.47 -10.80 -27.36
N LYS A 155 6.10 -10.51 -28.51
CA LYS A 155 5.43 -10.00 -29.72
C LYS A 155 5.40 -11.06 -30.81
#